data_AF-A0A7Y0KNR3-F1
#
_entry.id   AF-A0A7Y0KNR3-F1
#
_cell.length_a   1.000
_cell.length_b   1.000
_cell.length_c   1.000
_cell.angle_alpha   90.00
_cell.angle_beta   90.00
_cell.angle_gamma   90.00
#
_symmetry.space_group_name_H-M   'P 1'
#
loop_
_entity.id
_entity.type
_entity.pdbx_description
1 polymer ?
#
loop_
_entity_poly.entity_id
_entity_poly.type
_entity_poly.pdbx_seq_one_letter_code
_entity_poly.pdbx_strand_id
1 'polypeptide(L)'
;MTSHDERHALLDELDLLRARRAELEATFAADDHPHDMGEQSEATQRRDELTWVDGRIRDITYLLDAAARAGNGLPGRVCVGSVVALRYPDGRSERLKVTRVPDDDFPTVTPESPLGRALLGAGVGDEIEWAAPEGRLRARVESVDSDVGGER
;
A
#
# COMPACT_ATOMS: atom_id res chain seq x y z
N MET A 1 -16.58 -0.55 14.20
CA MET A 1 -15.23 -1.04 13.84
C MET A 1 -14.73 -0.15 12.74
N THR A 2 -13.57 0.47 12.92
CA THR A 2 -13.00 1.46 12.01
C THR A 2 -12.30 0.78 10.83
N SER A 3 -12.35 1.39 9.65
CA SER A 3 -11.67 0.97 8.41
C SER A 3 -10.17 0.62 8.58
N HIS A 4 -9.54 1.09 9.66
CA HIS A 4 -8.19 0.72 10.07
C HIS A 4 -8.03 -0.77 10.44
N ASP A 5 -9.00 -1.33 11.18
CA ASP A 5 -8.98 -2.69 11.70
C ASP A 5 -9.15 -3.71 10.55
N GLU A 6 -10.07 -3.42 9.63
CA GLU A 6 -10.33 -4.22 8.44
C GLU A 6 -9.11 -4.30 7.52
N ARG A 7 -8.37 -3.20 7.34
CA ARG A 7 -7.14 -3.25 6.53
C ARG A 7 -6.03 -4.04 7.23
N HIS A 8 -5.86 -3.87 8.53
CA HIS A 8 -4.84 -4.62 9.26
C HIS A 8 -5.09 -6.12 9.17
N ALA A 9 -6.35 -6.54 9.31
CA ALA A 9 -6.75 -7.93 9.10
C ALA A 9 -6.43 -8.43 7.68
N LEU A 10 -6.68 -7.62 6.64
CA LEU A 10 -6.32 -8.00 5.26
C LEU A 10 -4.81 -8.12 5.02
N LEU A 11 -4.00 -7.30 5.70
CA LEU A 11 -2.54 -7.37 5.61
C LEU A 11 -1.99 -8.62 6.32
N ASP A 12 -2.53 -8.95 7.49
CA ASP A 12 -2.19 -10.17 8.24
C ASP A 12 -2.57 -11.43 7.45
N GLU A 13 -3.79 -11.45 6.88
CA GLU A 13 -4.24 -12.54 6.01
C GLU A 13 -3.33 -12.69 4.77
N LEU A 14 -2.90 -11.58 4.16
CA LEU A 14 -1.99 -11.60 3.01
C LEU A 14 -0.62 -12.21 3.36
N ASP A 15 -0.08 -11.90 4.54
CA ASP A 15 1.20 -12.45 5.00
C ASP A 15 1.11 -13.97 5.20
N LEU A 16 0.06 -14.42 5.90
CA LEU A 16 -0.19 -15.85 6.13
C LEU A 16 -0.34 -16.61 4.80
N LEU A 17 -1.09 -16.05 3.84
CA LEU A 17 -1.28 -16.68 2.53
C LEU A 17 0.02 -16.74 1.71
N ARG A 18 0.90 -15.73 1.82
CA ARG A 18 2.21 -15.74 1.15
C ARG A 18 3.13 -16.80 1.73
N ALA A 19 3.14 -16.95 3.07
CA ALA A 19 3.86 -18.03 3.73
C ALA A 19 3.34 -19.40 3.24
N ARG A 20 2.02 -19.58 3.21
CA ARG A 20 1.40 -20.82 2.75
C ARG A 20 1.70 -21.14 1.29
N ARG A 21 1.68 -20.13 0.41
CA ARG A 21 2.06 -20.27 -1.01
C ARG A 21 3.50 -20.79 -1.15
N ALA A 22 4.44 -20.23 -0.38
CA ALA A 22 5.84 -20.65 -0.41
C ALA A 22 6.03 -22.09 0.08
N GLU A 23 5.29 -22.52 1.11
CA GLU A 23 5.28 -23.92 1.56
C GLU A 23 4.81 -24.87 0.46
N LEU A 24 3.69 -24.55 -0.21
CA LEU A 24 3.15 -25.35 -1.30
C LEU A 24 4.14 -25.45 -2.47
N GLU A 25 4.74 -24.34 -2.89
CA GLU A 25 5.77 -24.30 -3.95
C GLU A 25 7.01 -25.14 -3.61
N ALA A 26 7.50 -25.05 -2.37
CA ALA A 26 8.63 -25.86 -1.90
C ALA A 26 8.32 -27.37 -1.94
N THR A 27 7.06 -27.74 -1.69
CA THR A 27 6.62 -29.13 -1.75
C THR A 27 6.61 -29.65 -3.19
N PHE A 28 6.20 -28.84 -4.18
CA PHE A 28 6.27 -29.21 -5.60
C PHE A 28 7.69 -29.30 -6.15
N ALA A 29 8.64 -28.54 -5.59
CA ALA A 29 10.05 -28.62 -5.97
C ALA A 29 10.73 -29.90 -5.47
N ALA A 30 10.18 -30.55 -4.44
CA ALA A 30 10.73 -31.76 -3.82
C ALA A 30 10.13 -33.07 -4.36
N ASP A 31 9.03 -33.01 -5.13
CA ASP A 31 8.23 -34.16 -5.55
C ASP A 31 8.45 -34.43 -7.05
N ASP A 32 9.35 -35.36 -7.38
CA ASP A 32 9.60 -35.83 -8.75
C ASP A 32 8.69 -37.04 -9.05
N HIS A 33 7.57 -36.77 -9.71
CA HIS A 33 6.57 -37.71 -10.22
C HIS A 33 5.83 -38.60 -9.19
N PRO A 34 4.52 -38.41 -8.97
CA PRO A 34 3.73 -39.33 -8.14
C PRO A 34 3.63 -40.71 -8.81
N HIS A 35 3.93 -41.78 -8.06
CA HIS A 35 4.02 -43.15 -8.56
C HIS A 35 2.74 -43.97 -8.32
N ASP A 36 1.89 -43.58 -7.36
CA ASP A 36 0.61 -44.25 -7.05
C ASP A 36 -0.61 -43.30 -7.11
N MET A 37 -1.83 -43.86 -7.15
CA MET A 37 -3.11 -43.11 -7.21
C MET A 37 -3.28 -42.19 -6.00
N GLY A 38 -2.79 -42.60 -4.82
CA GLY A 38 -2.82 -41.78 -3.61
C GLY A 38 -1.97 -40.51 -3.74
N GLU A 39 -0.75 -40.64 -4.25
CA GLU A 39 0.17 -39.52 -4.46
C GLU A 39 -0.34 -38.56 -5.54
N GLN A 40 -0.99 -39.09 -6.59
CA GLN A 40 -1.69 -38.26 -7.59
C GLN A 40 -2.86 -37.47 -7.00
N SER A 41 -3.60 -38.05 -6.04
CA SER A 41 -4.68 -37.35 -5.35
C SER A 41 -4.14 -36.22 -4.46
N GLU A 42 -3.07 -36.46 -3.72
CA GLU A 42 -2.43 -35.43 -2.89
C GLU A 42 -1.82 -34.32 -3.74
N ALA A 43 -1.14 -34.67 -4.84
CA ALA A 43 -0.58 -33.69 -5.78
C ALA A 43 -1.69 -32.80 -6.40
N THR A 44 -2.82 -33.41 -6.76
CA THR A 44 -4.02 -32.67 -7.22
C THR A 44 -4.53 -31.72 -6.16
N GLN A 45 -4.71 -32.20 -4.92
CA GLN A 45 -5.19 -31.38 -3.81
C GLN A 45 -4.27 -30.20 -3.51
N ARG A 46 -2.95 -30.40 -3.53
CA ARG A 46 -1.97 -29.32 -3.35
C ARG A 46 -2.05 -28.27 -4.46
N ARG A 47 -2.35 -28.69 -5.71
CA ARG A 47 -2.50 -27.78 -6.86
C ARG A 47 -3.77 -26.95 -6.76
N ASP A 48 -4.86 -27.58 -6.32
CA ASP A 48 -6.12 -26.89 -6.05
C ASP A 48 -5.94 -25.87 -4.92
N GLU A 49 -5.24 -26.25 -3.85
CA GLU A 49 -4.91 -25.34 -2.74
C GLU A 49 -4.05 -24.17 -3.21
N LEU A 50 -3.00 -24.41 -4.00
CA LEU A 50 -2.16 -23.34 -4.56
C LEU A 50 -2.97 -22.37 -5.41
N THR A 51 -3.86 -22.90 -6.27
CA THR A 51 -4.76 -22.10 -7.11
C THR A 51 -5.69 -21.23 -6.26
N TRP A 52 -6.22 -21.78 -5.17
CA TRP A 52 -7.06 -21.04 -4.24
C TRP A 52 -6.27 -19.94 -3.51
N VAL A 53 -5.07 -20.25 -3.02
CA VAL A 53 -4.18 -19.29 -2.34
C VAL A 53 -3.81 -18.14 -3.28
N ASP A 54 -3.40 -18.42 -4.52
CA ASP A 54 -3.09 -17.39 -5.53
C ASP A 54 -4.30 -16.51 -5.84
N GLY A 55 -5.48 -17.12 -5.96
CA GLY A 55 -6.75 -16.39 -6.12
C GLY A 55 -6.99 -15.41 -4.98
N ARG A 56 -6.89 -15.90 -3.74
CA ARG A 56 -7.13 -15.09 -2.54
C ARG A 56 -6.10 -13.96 -2.38
N ILE A 57 -4.83 -14.22 -2.64
CA ILE A 57 -3.77 -13.20 -2.66
C ILE A 57 -4.11 -12.10 -3.66
N ARG A 58 -4.56 -12.46 -4.86
CA ARG A 58 -4.93 -11.50 -5.91
C ARG A 58 -6.10 -10.61 -5.48
N ASP A 59 -7.16 -11.20 -4.90
CA ASP A 59 -8.33 -10.45 -4.43
C ASP A 59 -7.96 -9.48 -3.30
N ILE A 60 -7.22 -9.94 -2.29
CA ILE A 60 -6.79 -9.10 -1.17
C ILE A 60 -5.89 -7.97 -1.68
N THR A 61 -4.96 -8.26 -2.58
CA THR A 61 -4.08 -7.25 -3.18
C THR A 61 -4.91 -6.19 -3.92
N TYR A 62 -5.92 -6.60 -4.70
CA TYR A 62 -6.81 -5.68 -5.39
C TYR A 62 -7.61 -4.80 -4.42
N LEU A 63 -8.14 -5.36 -3.33
CA LEU A 63 -8.87 -4.63 -2.31
C LEU A 63 -7.99 -3.60 -1.60
N LEU A 64 -6.78 -3.99 -1.21
CA LEU A 64 -5.79 -3.12 -0.57
C LEU A 64 -5.36 -1.96 -1.48
N ASP A 65 -5.13 -2.25 -2.76
CA ASP A 65 -4.74 -1.28 -3.78
C ASP A 65 -5.90 -0.33 -4.14
N ALA A 66 -7.13 -0.83 -4.24
CA ALA A 66 -8.32 -0.01 -4.37
C ALA A 66 -8.53 0.92 -3.16
N ALA A 67 -8.39 0.39 -1.94
CA ALA A 67 -8.48 1.18 -0.71
C ALA A 67 -7.36 2.23 -0.60
N ALA A 68 -6.14 1.90 -1.02
CA ALA A 68 -5.03 2.85 -1.08
C ALA A 68 -5.31 3.97 -2.08
N ARG A 69 -5.85 3.64 -3.26
CA ARG A 69 -6.29 4.62 -4.27
C ARG A 69 -7.47 5.49 -3.82
N ALA A 70 -8.35 4.94 -2.99
CA ALA A 70 -9.50 5.63 -2.43
C ALA A 70 -9.16 6.56 -1.25
N GLY A 71 -7.89 6.61 -0.80
CA GLY A 71 -7.46 7.53 0.25
C GLY A 71 -7.54 6.96 1.66
N ASN A 72 -7.83 5.67 1.83
CA ASN A 72 -7.94 4.99 3.14
C ASN A 72 -6.54 4.59 3.67
N GLY A 73 -5.62 5.56 3.77
CA GLY A 73 -4.22 5.38 4.14
C GLY A 73 -3.98 4.75 5.52
N LEU A 74 -2.77 4.26 5.78
CA LEU A 74 -2.31 3.89 7.13
C LEU A 74 -2.37 5.15 8.00
N PRO A 75 -2.86 5.07 9.25
CA PRO A 75 -2.88 6.23 10.12
C PRO A 75 -1.46 6.74 10.26
N GLY A 76 -1.30 8.05 10.07
CA GLY A 76 0.02 8.69 10.08
C GLY A 76 0.84 8.51 8.80
N ARG A 77 0.28 7.92 7.73
CA ARG A 77 0.89 7.93 6.39
C ARG A 77 0.06 8.76 5.43
N VAL A 78 0.74 9.45 4.52
CA VAL A 78 0.12 10.29 3.51
C VAL A 78 -0.64 9.44 2.50
N CYS A 79 -1.88 9.81 2.23
CA CYS A 79 -2.73 9.24 1.20
C CYS A 79 -3.43 10.34 0.38
N VAL A 80 -4.14 9.96 -0.68
CA VAL A 80 -4.97 10.91 -1.44
C VAL A 80 -6.02 11.51 -0.50
N GLY A 81 -6.13 12.84 -0.49
CA GLY A 81 -6.93 13.63 0.44
C GLY A 81 -6.15 14.20 1.63
N SER A 82 -4.98 13.65 1.96
CA SER A 82 -4.18 14.11 3.11
C SER A 82 -3.61 15.51 2.90
N VAL A 83 -3.63 16.30 3.97
CA VAL A 83 -2.89 17.55 4.09
C VAL A 83 -1.57 17.26 4.79
N VAL A 84 -0.45 17.63 4.16
CA VAL A 84 0.90 17.30 4.61
C VAL A 84 1.68 18.59 4.86
N ALA A 85 2.35 18.67 6.01
CA ALA A 85 3.34 19.72 6.26
C ALA A 85 4.74 19.20 5.92
N LEU A 86 5.43 19.91 5.03
CA LEU A 86 6.79 19.63 4.62
C LEU A 86 7.75 20.68 5.14
N ARG A 87 8.88 20.24 5.67
CA ARG A 87 10.02 21.05 6.07
C ARG A 87 11.15 20.90 5.08
N TYR A 88 11.49 21.99 4.42
CA TYR A 88 12.62 22.06 3.51
C TYR A 88 13.95 22.26 4.29
N PRO A 89 15.09 21.87 3.71
CA PRO A 89 16.41 22.03 4.34
C PRO A 89 16.75 23.50 4.66
N ASP A 90 16.21 24.46 3.90
CA ASP A 90 16.37 25.90 4.15
C ASP A 90 15.57 26.41 5.37
N GLY A 91 14.86 25.51 6.08
CA GLY A 91 14.04 25.86 7.25
C GLY A 91 12.63 26.35 6.92
N ARG A 92 12.28 26.45 5.64
CA ARG A 92 10.91 26.78 5.20
C ARG A 92 9.98 25.61 5.46
N SER A 93 8.75 25.90 5.87
CA SER A 93 7.71 24.89 6.09
C SER A 93 6.50 25.23 5.22
N GLU A 94 5.94 24.24 4.54
CA GLU A 94 4.82 24.40 3.60
C GLU A 94 3.76 23.33 3.83
N ARG A 95 2.48 23.71 3.74
CA ARG A 95 1.36 22.77 3.85
C ARG A 95 0.68 22.62 2.50
N LEU A 96 0.43 21.39 2.09
CA LEU A 96 -0.17 21.05 0.79
C LEU A 96 -1.11 19.86 0.91
N LYS A 97 -2.09 19.76 0.00
CA LYS A 97 -3.05 18.66 -0.05
C LYS A 97 -2.77 17.75 -1.23
N VAL A 98 -2.64 16.44 -0.99
CA VAL A 98 -2.43 15.45 -2.07
C VAL A 98 -3.77 15.07 -2.67
N THR A 99 -4.17 15.68 -3.78
CA THR A 99 -5.50 15.48 -4.40
C THR A 99 -5.48 15.73 -5.90
N ARG A 100 -6.46 15.18 -6.62
CA ARG A 100 -6.68 15.49 -8.05
C ARG A 100 -7.60 16.69 -8.27
N VAL A 101 -8.34 17.08 -7.24
CA VAL A 101 -9.31 18.18 -7.29
C VAL A 101 -8.68 19.38 -6.60
N PRO A 102 -8.67 20.58 -7.21
CA PRO A 102 -8.19 21.78 -6.54
C PRO A 102 -8.97 22.05 -5.25
N ASP A 103 -8.28 22.59 -4.27
CA ASP A 103 -8.78 22.90 -2.93
C ASP A 103 -8.53 24.40 -2.70
N ASP A 104 -9.49 25.10 -2.10
CA ASP A 104 -9.40 26.56 -1.88
C ASP A 104 -8.57 26.91 -0.64
N ASP A 105 -8.45 25.99 0.33
CA ASP A 105 -7.75 26.22 1.59
C ASP A 105 -6.25 25.91 1.50
N PHE A 106 -5.86 24.93 0.67
CA PHE A 106 -4.48 24.48 0.55
C PHE A 106 -3.99 24.36 -0.90
N PRO A 107 -2.70 24.66 -1.18
CA PRO A 107 -2.11 24.32 -2.46
C PRO A 107 -2.17 22.81 -2.70
N THR A 108 -2.55 22.41 -3.92
CA THR A 108 -2.81 21.00 -4.25
C THR A 108 -1.68 20.36 -5.05
N VAL A 109 -1.41 19.09 -4.75
CA VAL A 109 -0.43 18.25 -5.43
C VAL A 109 -1.14 17.01 -5.95
N THR A 110 -1.03 16.75 -7.25
CA THR A 110 -1.62 15.54 -7.83
C THR A 110 -0.80 14.31 -7.43
N PRO A 111 -1.46 13.18 -7.11
CA PRO A 111 -0.77 11.94 -6.71
C PRO A 111 0.16 11.39 -7.80
N GLU A 112 -0.06 11.79 -9.06
CA GLU A 112 0.72 11.34 -10.22
C GLU A 112 1.97 12.18 -10.46
N SER A 113 2.08 13.37 -9.84
CA SER A 113 3.25 14.23 -9.93
C SER A 113 4.47 13.63 -9.20
N PRO A 114 5.71 14.05 -9.53
CA PRO A 114 6.92 13.58 -8.85
C PRO A 114 6.85 13.75 -7.33
N LEU A 115 6.36 14.90 -6.86
CA LEU A 115 6.17 15.18 -5.44
C LEU A 115 5.05 14.32 -4.84
N GLY A 116 3.90 14.18 -5.52
CA GLY A 116 2.79 13.34 -5.07
C GLY A 116 3.21 11.88 -4.89
N ARG A 117 3.97 11.32 -5.83
CA ARG A 117 4.50 9.96 -5.74
C ARG A 117 5.48 9.77 -4.59
N ALA A 118 6.32 10.75 -4.32
CA ALA A 118 7.26 10.72 -3.20
C ALA A 118 6.54 10.85 -1.84
N LEU A 119 5.44 11.60 -1.81
CA LEU A 119 4.61 11.79 -0.63
C LEU A 119 3.78 10.57 -0.28
N LEU A 120 3.17 9.90 -1.25
CA LEU A 120 2.27 8.78 -1.00
C LEU A 120 2.95 7.67 -0.18
N GLY A 121 2.36 7.36 0.98
CA GLY A 121 2.90 6.38 1.92
C GLY A 121 3.99 6.89 2.86
N ALA A 122 4.51 8.11 2.68
CA ALA A 122 5.44 8.72 3.62
C ALA A 122 4.75 8.99 4.97
N GLY A 123 5.49 8.83 6.07
CA GLY A 123 5.00 9.11 7.42
C GLY A 123 5.64 10.36 8.03
N VAL A 124 5.13 10.79 9.19
CA VAL A 124 5.75 11.87 9.97
C VAL A 124 7.19 11.49 10.32
N GLY A 125 8.12 12.38 10.00
CA GLY A 125 9.55 12.21 10.23
C GLY A 125 10.34 11.67 9.04
N ASP A 126 9.68 11.13 8.00
CA ASP A 126 10.33 10.65 6.77
C ASP A 126 10.93 11.81 5.97
N GLU A 127 12.08 11.58 5.36
CA GLU A 127 12.68 12.47 4.36
C GLU A 127 12.33 11.94 2.96
N ILE A 128 11.73 12.80 2.14
CA ILE A 128 11.33 12.49 0.78
C ILE A 128 12.19 13.28 -0.21
N GLU A 129 12.52 12.67 -1.34
CA GLU A 129 13.25 13.30 -2.45
C GLU A 129 12.47 13.13 -3.75
N TRP A 130 12.38 14.18 -4.56
CA TRP A 130 11.70 14.14 -5.85
C TRP A 130 12.42 14.98 -6.90
N ALA A 131 12.15 14.67 -8.16
CA ALA A 131 12.63 15.46 -9.30
C ALA A 131 11.76 16.71 -9.48
N ALA A 132 12.39 17.88 -9.50
CA ALA A 132 11.78 19.16 -9.83
C ALA A 132 12.50 19.80 -11.04
N PRO A 133 11.90 20.79 -11.72
CA PRO A 133 12.53 21.47 -12.87
C PRO A 133 13.89 22.08 -12.55
N GLU A 134 14.08 22.54 -11.31
CA GLU A 134 15.30 23.19 -10.83
C GLU A 134 16.36 22.19 -10.32
N GLY A 135 16.06 20.89 -10.33
CA GLY A 135 16.92 19.82 -9.81
C GLY A 135 16.19 18.89 -8.85
N ARG A 136 16.93 18.05 -8.13
CA ARG A 136 16.34 17.21 -7.07
C ARG A 136 16.07 18.06 -5.84
N LEU A 137 14.84 18.00 -5.35
CA LEU A 137 14.43 18.63 -4.10
C LEU A 137 14.21 17.56 -3.03
N ARG A 138 14.48 17.92 -1.78
CA ARG A 138 14.20 17.08 -0.61
C ARG A 138 13.46 17.87 0.46
N ALA A 139 12.60 17.19 1.19
CA ALA A 139 11.90 17.75 2.34
C ALA A 139 11.58 16.65 3.35
N ARG A 140 11.39 17.05 4.61
CA ARG A 140 10.97 16.16 5.68
C ARG A 140 9.49 16.35 5.98
N VAL A 141 8.76 15.27 6.18
CA VAL A 141 7.36 15.32 6.60
C VAL A 141 7.30 15.68 8.08
N GLU A 142 6.71 16.83 8.42
CA GLU A 142 6.52 17.27 9.81
C GLU A 142 5.17 16.83 10.39
N SER A 143 4.12 16.84 9.58
CA SER A 143 2.80 16.38 10.00
C SER A 143 2.01 15.82 8.82
N VAL A 144 1.18 14.83 9.10
CA VAL A 144 0.19 14.29 8.16
C VAL A 144 -1.17 14.43 8.81
N ASP A 145 -2.01 15.26 8.23
CA ASP A 145 -3.41 15.42 8.62
C ASP A 145 -4.26 14.69 7.59
N SER A 146 -4.82 13.56 8.01
CA SER A 146 -5.79 12.82 7.22
C SER A 146 -7.12 13.56 7.35
N ASP A 147 -7.32 14.61 6.55
CA ASP A 147 -8.65 15.18 6.34
C ASP A 147 -9.50 14.15 5.60
N VAL A 148 -9.95 13.14 6.35
CA VAL A 148 -11.09 12.33 5.98
C VAL A 148 -12.26 13.27 6.18
N GLY A 149 -12.61 14.00 5.12
CA GLY A 149 -13.78 14.87 5.09
C GLY A 149 -14.94 14.20 5.81
N GLY A 150 -15.19 14.67 7.03
CA GLY A 150 -16.30 14.25 7.83
C GLY A 150 -17.53 14.85 7.21
N GLU A 151 -18.18 14.12 6.32
CA GLU A 151 -19.57 14.39 5.98
C GLU A 151 -20.44 13.47 6.83
N ARG A 152 -21.27 14.15 7.63
CA ARG A 152 -22.25 13.62 8.58
C ARG A 152 -23.51 13.18 7.85
#